data_AF-A0A660UW20-F1
#
_entry.id   AF-A0A660UW20-F1
#
_cell.length_a   1.000
_cell.length_b   1.000
_cell.length_c   1.000
_cell.angle_alpha   90.00
_cell.angle_beta   90.00
_cell.angle_gamma   90.00
#
_symmetry.space_group_name_H-M   'P 1'
#
loop_
_entity.id
_entity.type
_entity.pdbx_description
1 polymer ?
#
loop_
_entity_poly.entity_id
_entity_poly.type
_entity_poly.pdbx_seq_one_letter_code
_entity_poly.pdbx_strand_id
1 'polypeptide(L)'
;MPARKKPAVKEKIEDNARNVYDKILKRQKPTMSTPIRSLSNVKYHAKKGYFEMLGKVKKRTLTVGTVKTFAQTLKMMALSRELIEKDDMATKREAYYISKNWG
;
A
#
# COMPACT_ATOMS: atom_id res chain seq x y z
N MET A 1 13.05 -26.18 -9.70
CA MET A 1 11.89 -25.38 -10.12
C MET A 1 12.33 -23.92 -10.22
N PRO A 2 12.22 -23.27 -11.39
CA PRO A 2 12.61 -21.86 -11.50
C PRO A 2 11.70 -21.01 -10.61
N ALA A 3 12.29 -20.13 -9.80
CA ALA A 3 11.56 -19.26 -8.90
C ALA A 3 10.56 -18.41 -9.68
N ARG A 4 9.27 -18.45 -9.30
CA ARG A 4 8.22 -17.58 -9.88
C ARG A 4 8.71 -16.13 -9.86
N LYS A 5 8.88 -15.54 -11.05
CA LYS A 5 9.20 -14.12 -11.22
C LYS A 5 8.15 -13.33 -10.45
N LYS A 6 8.56 -12.61 -9.40
CA LYS A 6 7.63 -11.77 -8.63
C LYS A 6 7.02 -10.76 -9.60
N PRO A 7 5.69 -10.57 -9.62
CA PRO A 7 5.08 -9.59 -10.52
C PRO A 7 5.62 -8.21 -10.18
N ALA A 8 5.76 -7.38 -11.21
CA ALA A 8 6.32 -6.04 -11.05
C ALA A 8 5.46 -5.26 -10.05
N VAL A 9 6.09 -4.44 -9.20
CA VAL A 9 5.37 -3.71 -8.15
C VAL A 9 4.26 -2.84 -8.75
N LYS A 10 4.48 -2.30 -9.95
CA LYS A 10 3.49 -1.58 -10.75
C LYS A 10 2.22 -2.40 -11.01
N GLU A 11 2.36 -3.65 -11.48
CA GLU A 11 1.22 -4.54 -11.76
C GLU A 11 0.37 -4.75 -10.50
N LYS A 12 1.00 -4.94 -9.33
CA LYS A 12 0.27 -5.09 -8.07
C LYS A 12 -0.50 -3.84 -7.66
N ILE A 13 0.05 -2.66 -7.94
CA ILE A 13 -0.64 -1.39 -7.67
C ILE A 13 -1.87 -1.26 -8.58
N GLU A 14 -1.70 -1.57 -9.87
CA GLU A 14 -2.78 -1.53 -10.86
C GLU A 14 -3.88 -2.55 -10.57
N ASP A 15 -3.53 -3.79 -10.21
CA ASP A 15 -4.50 -4.83 -9.85
C ASP A 15 -5.29 -4.46 -8.59
N ASN A 16 -4.63 -3.85 -7.60
CA ASN A 16 -5.32 -3.36 -6.41
C ASN A 16 -6.30 -2.23 -6.76
N ALA A 17 -5.88 -1.28 -7.61
CA ALA A 17 -6.74 -0.20 -8.08
C ALA A 17 -7.95 -0.72 -8.87
N ARG A 18 -7.74 -1.68 -9.78
CA ARG A 18 -8.82 -2.38 -10.51
C ARG A 18 -9.78 -3.06 -9.55
N ASN A 19 -9.29 -3.80 -8.54
CA ASN A 19 -10.15 -4.46 -7.55
C ASN A 19 -11.02 -3.47 -6.77
N VAL A 20 -10.45 -2.31 -6.39
CA VAL A 20 -11.20 -1.25 -5.71
C VAL A 20 -12.29 -0.71 -6.64
N TYR A 21 -11.95 -0.40 -7.90
CA TYR A 21 -12.87 0.10 -8.90
C TYR A 21 -14.02 -0.88 -9.19
N ASP A 22 -13.71 -2.14 -9.44
CA ASP A 22 -14.71 -3.18 -9.72
C ASP A 22 -15.68 -3.39 -8.56
N LYS A 23 -15.19 -3.32 -7.31
CA LYS A 23 -16.05 -3.40 -6.13
C LYS A 23 -17.01 -2.23 -6.05
N ILE A 24 -16.54 -1.02 -6.35
CA ILE A 24 -17.39 0.18 -6.39
C ILE A 24 -18.48 0.02 -7.46
N LEU A 25 -18.13 -0.42 -8.67
CA LEU A 25 -19.10 -0.68 -9.74
C LEU A 25 -20.16 -1.70 -9.34
N LYS A 26 -19.76 -2.73 -8.59
CA LYS A 26 -20.66 -3.75 -8.03
C LYS A 26 -21.44 -3.28 -6.79
N ARG A 27 -21.36 -1.99 -6.43
CA ARG A 27 -21.94 -1.41 -5.20
C ARG A 27 -21.50 -2.12 -3.91
N GLN A 28 -20.34 -2.76 -3.93
CA GLN A 28 -19.72 -3.41 -2.79
C GLN A 28 -18.76 -2.46 -2.09
N LYS A 29 -18.59 -2.62 -0.78
CA LYS A 29 -17.64 -1.81 -0.01
C LYS A 29 -16.20 -2.21 -0.37
N PRO A 30 -15.40 -1.34 -1.04
CA PRO A 30 -14.02 -1.67 -1.35
C PRO A 30 -13.17 -1.68 -0.08
N THR A 31 -12.10 -2.47 -0.11
CA THR A 31 -11.20 -2.65 1.04
C THR A 31 -9.76 -2.82 0.57
N MET A 32 -8.83 -2.21 1.29
CA MET A 32 -7.38 -2.37 1.10
C MET A 32 -6.75 -2.90 2.38
N SER A 33 -5.69 -3.71 2.27
CA SER A 33 -4.96 -4.26 3.42
C SER A 33 -3.50 -3.84 3.36
N THR A 34 -2.99 -3.27 4.44
CA THR A 34 -1.58 -2.90 4.57
C THR A 34 -0.96 -3.54 5.82
N PRO A 35 0.32 -3.92 5.81
CA PRO A 35 0.97 -4.49 6.97
C PRO A 35 1.05 -3.47 8.11
N ILE A 36 0.76 -3.90 9.34
CA ILE A 36 0.92 -3.05 10.52
C ILE A 36 2.42 -2.90 10.82
N ARG A 37 2.94 -1.67 10.75
CA ARG A 37 4.35 -1.37 11.06
C ARG A 37 4.50 -1.00 12.54
N SER A 38 4.48 -2.01 13.42
CA SER A 38 4.68 -1.86 14.87
C SER A 38 5.60 -2.96 15.42
N LEU A 39 6.24 -2.72 16.58
CA LEU A 39 7.06 -3.74 17.26
C LEU A 39 6.25 -5.00 17.62
N SER A 40 4.95 -4.85 17.89
CA SER A 40 4.01 -5.95 18.14
C SER A 40 3.68 -6.81 16.91
N ASN A 41 4.19 -6.47 15.73
CA ASN A 41 4.02 -7.19 14.47
C ASN A 41 5.36 -7.57 13.81
N VAL A 42 6.44 -7.62 14.59
CA VAL A 42 7.74 -8.09 14.11
C VAL A 42 8.34 -9.09 15.09
N LYS A 43 9.21 -9.96 14.58
CA LYS A 43 10.02 -10.87 15.37
C LYS A 43 11.48 -10.72 14.94
N TYR A 44 12.37 -10.55 15.90
CA TYR A 44 13.80 -10.50 15.62
C TYR A 44 14.30 -11.90 15.24
N HIS A 45 14.95 -12.03 14.08
CA HIS A 45 15.55 -13.27 13.63
C HIS A 45 17.07 -13.20 13.83
N ALA A 46 17.57 -13.68 14.99
CA ALA A 46 18.98 -13.54 15.37
C ALA A 46 19.97 -14.07 14.31
N LYS A 47 19.65 -15.21 13.68
CA LYS A 47 20.48 -15.79 12.60
C LYS A 47 20.58 -14.91 11.34
N LYS A 48 19.57 -14.07 11.08
CA LYS A 48 19.52 -13.21 9.89
C LYS A 48 19.87 -11.75 10.20
N GLY A 49 19.84 -11.35 11.46
CA GLY A 49 20.20 -9.99 11.91
C GLY A 49 19.14 -8.92 11.67
N TYR A 50 17.88 -9.27 11.36
CA TYR A 50 16.82 -8.28 11.13
C TYR A 50 15.45 -8.71 11.67
N PHE A 51 14.53 -7.74 11.75
CA PHE A 51 13.15 -7.95 12.13
C PHE A 51 12.30 -8.45 10.96
N GLU A 52 11.68 -9.61 11.11
CA GLU A 52 10.71 -10.15 10.17
C GLU A 52 9.28 -9.81 10.57
N MET A 53 8.46 -9.46 9.59
CA MET A 53 7.05 -9.14 9.80
C MET A 53 6.26 -10.41 10.15
N LEU A 54 5.43 -10.34 11.19
CA LEU A 54 4.58 -11.46 11.65
C LEU A 54 3.26 -11.62 10.88
N GLY A 55 3.00 -10.76 9.88
CA GLY A 55 1.85 -10.89 8.98
C GLY A 55 0.56 -10.19 9.44
N LYS A 56 0.54 -9.50 10.59
CA LYS A 56 -0.66 -8.71 10.97
C LYS A 56 -0.86 -7.56 9.99
N VAL A 57 -2.09 -7.41 9.52
CA VAL A 57 -2.48 -6.37 8.55
C VAL A 57 -3.59 -5.49 9.12
N LYS A 58 -3.59 -4.23 8.71
CA LYS A 58 -4.69 -3.29 8.96
C LYS A 58 -5.53 -3.22 7.70
N LYS A 59 -6.81 -3.55 7.85
CA LYS A 59 -7.81 -3.42 6.78
C LYS A 59 -8.38 -2.00 6.79
N ARG A 60 -8.38 -1.35 5.64
CA ARG A 60 -9.00 -0.05 5.38
C ARG A 60 -10.22 -0.27 4.51
N THR A 61 -11.38 0.15 5.00
CA THR A 61 -12.67 0.08 4.28
C THR A 61 -13.04 1.47 3.79
N LEU A 62 -13.86 1.59 2.77
CA LEU A 62 -14.48 2.87 2.41
C LEU A 62 -15.78 3.05 3.20
N THR A 63 -15.70 3.68 4.37
CA THR A 63 -16.85 4.06 5.21
C THR A 63 -16.73 5.51 5.67
N VAL A 64 -17.81 6.11 6.18
CA VAL A 64 -17.86 7.53 6.60
C VAL A 64 -16.70 7.88 7.53
N GLY A 65 -16.42 7.06 8.55
CA GLY A 65 -15.32 7.31 9.49
C GLY A 65 -13.91 7.03 8.96
N THR A 66 -13.78 6.37 7.81
CA THR A 66 -12.47 5.95 7.26
C THR A 66 -12.16 6.51 5.88
N VAL A 67 -13.09 7.29 5.28
CA VAL A 67 -13.02 7.84 3.93
C VAL A 67 -11.73 8.61 3.67
N LYS A 68 -11.32 9.48 4.61
CA LYS A 68 -10.07 10.25 4.50
C LYS A 68 -8.85 9.34 4.42
N THR A 69 -8.72 8.38 5.33
CA THR A 69 -7.56 7.46 5.35
C THR A 69 -7.55 6.51 4.16
N PHE A 70 -8.73 6.16 3.63
CA PHE A 70 -8.87 5.34 2.43
C PHE A 70 -8.39 6.13 1.20
N ALA A 71 -8.87 7.36 1.03
CA ALA A 71 -8.46 8.26 -0.05
C ALA A 71 -6.95 8.58 0.00
N GLN A 72 -6.41 8.86 1.18
CA GLN A 72 -4.96 9.06 1.37
C GLN A 72 -4.14 7.84 0.96
N THR A 73 -4.63 6.62 1.24
CA THR A 73 -3.95 5.39 0.82
C THR A 73 -3.94 5.27 -0.71
N LEU A 74 -5.05 5.60 -1.38
CA LEU A 74 -5.11 5.62 -2.85
C LEU A 74 -4.18 6.67 -3.46
N LYS A 75 -4.12 7.89 -2.89
CA LYS A 75 -3.20 8.94 -3.35
C LYS A 75 -1.74 8.53 -3.20
N MET A 76 -1.37 7.89 -2.09
CA MET A 76 -0.03 7.32 -1.91
C MET A 76 0.27 6.23 -2.95
N MET A 77 -0.70 5.38 -3.29
CA MET A 77 -0.52 4.37 -4.35
C MET A 77 -0.32 5.01 -5.72
N ALA A 78 -1.07 6.06 -6.05
CA ALA A 78 -0.93 6.80 -7.29
C ALA A 78 0.47 7.44 -7.41
N LEU A 79 0.93 8.12 -6.36
CA LEU A 79 2.30 8.66 -6.28
C LEU A 79 3.34 7.54 -6.44
N SER A 80 3.14 6.39 -5.78
CA SER A 80 4.08 5.26 -5.89
C SER A 80 4.15 4.71 -7.32
N ARG A 81 3.02 4.66 -8.03
CA ARG A 81 2.99 4.25 -9.45
C ARG A 81 3.77 5.22 -10.32
N GLU A 82 3.56 6.52 -10.14
CA GLU A 82 4.24 7.56 -10.91
C GLU A 82 5.77 7.49 -10.74
N LEU A 83 6.25 7.34 -9.50
CA LEU A 83 7.67 7.18 -9.20
C LEU A 83 8.27 5.96 -9.90
N ILE A 84 7.56 4.82 -9.90
CA ILE A 84 8.01 3.61 -10.61
C ILE A 84 8.04 3.83 -12.13
N GLU A 85 7.06 4.54 -12.70
CA GLU A 85 7.00 4.81 -14.14
C GLU A 85 8.10 5.75 -14.63
N LYS A 86 8.53 6.69 -13.77
CA LYS A 86 9.58 7.66 -14.06
C LYS A 86 10.99 7.19 -13.70
N ASP A 87 11.13 5.97 -13.15
CA ASP A 87 12.37 5.47 -12.55
C ASP A 87 12.96 6.45 -11.51
N ASP A 88 12.08 7.00 -10.67
CA ASP A 88 12.38 8.05 -9.70
C ASP A 88 12.11 7.57 -8.26
N MET A 89 12.61 8.32 -7.28
CA MET A 89 12.42 8.05 -5.86
C MET A 89 11.93 9.28 -5.10
N ALA A 90 11.19 9.04 -4.02
CA ALA A 90 10.83 10.07 -3.06
C ALA A 90 11.17 9.62 -1.65
N THR A 91 11.80 10.52 -0.90
CA THR A 91 11.96 10.40 0.54
C THR A 91 10.60 10.54 1.23
N LYS A 92 10.54 10.09 2.50
CA LYS A 92 9.33 10.25 3.32
C LYS A 92 8.94 11.72 3.50
N ARG A 93 9.92 12.63 3.54
CA ARG A 93 9.65 14.08 3.67
C ARG A 93 9.06 14.66 2.40
N GLU A 94 9.61 14.31 1.23
CA GLU A 94 9.06 14.75 -0.06
C GLU A 94 7.63 14.24 -0.25
N ALA A 95 7.38 12.95 -0.01
CA ALA A 95 6.03 12.38 -0.06
C ALA A 95 5.07 13.09 0.92
N TYR A 96 5.54 13.46 2.11
CA TYR A 96 4.76 14.24 3.07
C TYR A 96 4.41 15.63 2.53
N TYR A 97 5.35 16.37 1.94
CA TYR A 97 5.09 17.69 1.37
C TYR A 97 4.18 17.62 0.15
N ILE A 98 4.38 16.65 -0.74
CA ILE A 98 3.48 16.37 -1.87
C ILE A 98 2.05 16.12 -1.38
N SER A 99 1.90 15.38 -0.26
CA SER A 99 0.58 15.07 0.29
C SER A 99 -0.21 16.27 0.80
N LYS A 100 0.45 17.42 1.06
CA LYS A 100 -0.22 18.65 1.49
C LYS A 100 -1.05 19.29 0.38
N ASN A 101 -0.76 18.96 -0.88
CA ASN A 101 -1.47 19.47 -2.05
C ASN A 101 -2.67 18.60 -2.45
N TRP A 102 -3.04 17.58 -1.66
CA TRP A 102 -4.08 16.61 -2.04
C TRP A 102 -5.53 17.04 -1.77
N GLY A 103 -5.73 18.22 -1.17
CA GLY A 103 -7.05 18.71 -0.75
C GLY A 103 -7.43 18.24 0.64
#